data_AF-W1W552-F1
#
_entry.id   AF-W1W552-F1
#
_cell.length_a   1.000
_cell.length_b   1.000
_cell.length_c   1.000
_cell.angle_alpha   90.00
_cell.angle_beta   90.00
_cell.angle_gamma   90.00
#
_symmetry.space_group_name_H-M   'P 1'
#
loop_
_entity.id
_entity.type
_entity.pdbx_description
1 polymer ?
#
loop_
_entity_poly.entity_id
_entity_poly.type
_entity_poly.pdbx_seq_one_letter_code
_entity_poly.pdbx_strand_id
1 'polypeptide(L)' 'MNNFVGLSKIGLVRQRNEDRFFIDGNVCAVTDGMGGYSGGEIASTYAVDEIKEY' A
#
# COMPACT_ATOMS: atom_id res chain seq x y z
N MET A 1 -19.80 -13.63 -5.50
CA MET A 1 -18.65 -13.52 -4.57
C MET A 1 -17.66 -12.57 -5.22
N ASN A 2 -17.42 -11.41 -4.62
CA ASN A 2 -16.37 -10.52 -5.11
C ASN A 2 -15.03 -11.16 -4.76
N ASN A 3 -14.22 -11.48 -5.75
CA ASN A 3 -12.96 -12.19 -5.57
C ASN A 3 -11.80 -11.24 -5.87
N PHE A 4 -11.50 -10.36 -4.91
CA PHE A 4 -10.39 -9.42 -5.00
C PHE A 4 -9.13 -10.04 -4.41
N VAL A 5 -8.00 -9.84 -5.09
CA VAL A 5 -6.68 -10.32 -4.63
C VAL A 5 -5.69 -9.17 -4.72
N GLY A 6 -4.91 -8.98 -3.66
CA GLY A 6 -3.86 -7.97 -3.60
C GLY A 6 -2.50 -8.61 -3.41
N LEU A 7 -1.51 -8.13 -4.14
CA LEU A 7 -0.12 -8.56 -4.05
C LEU A 7 0.77 -7.35 -4.36
N SER A 8 1.82 -7.16 -3.57
CA SER A 8 2.85 -6.16 -3.84
C SER A 8 4.24 -6.79 -3.76
N LYS A 9 5.16 -6.28 -4.59
CA LYS A 9 6.54 -6.74 -4.68
C LYS A 9 7.47 -5.55 -4.87
N ILE A 10 8.62 -5.62 -4.24
CA ILE A 10 9.72 -4.64 -4.34
C ILE A 10 10.28 -4.44 -5.76
N GLY A 11 10.16 -5.44 -6.64
CA GLY A 11 10.78 -5.42 -7.96
C GLY A 11 12.28 -5.77 -7.93
N LEU A 12 13.01 -5.41 -8.98
CA LEU A 12 14.40 -5.85 -9.21
C LEU A 12 15.47 -4.80 -8.86
N VAL A 13 15.07 -3.54 -8.61
CA VAL A 13 16.00 -2.40 -8.51
C VAL A 13 16.00 -1.77 -7.12
N ARG A 14 14.82 -1.61 -6.51
CA ARG A 14 14.68 -0.94 -5.22
C ARG A 14 15.15 -1.87 -4.10
N GLN A 15 15.66 -1.28 -3.01
CA GLN A 15 16.05 -2.01 -1.79
C GLN A 15 14.91 -2.15 -0.78
N ARG A 16 13.82 -1.40 -0.96
CA ARG A 16 12.63 -1.42 -0.10
C ARG A 16 11.37 -1.26 -0.94
N ASN A 17 10.28 -1.87 -0.49
CA ASN A 17 8.97 -1.69 -1.06
C ASN A 17 8.19 -0.66 -0.24
N GLU A 18 7.96 0.50 -0.83
CA GLU A 18 7.21 1.60 -0.20
C GLU A 18 5.72 1.56 -0.56
N ASP A 19 5.26 0.53 -1.28
CA ASP A 19 3.83 0.33 -1.60
C ASP A 19 3.07 -0.27 -0.40
N ARG A 20 1.81 0.14 -0.25
CA ARG A 20 0.81 -0.54 0.59
C ARG A 20 -0.50 -0.69 -0.17
N PHE A 21 -1.33 -1.65 0.26
CA PHE A 21 -2.67 -1.81 -0.26
C PHE A 21 -3.60 -2.35 0.82
N PHE A 22 -4.90 -2.12 0.66
CA PHE A 22 -5.93 -2.81 1.43
C PHE A 22 -7.10 -3.18 0.52
N ILE A 23 -7.81 -4.22 0.94
CA ILE A 23 -9.02 -4.72 0.30
C ILE A 23 -9.99 -5.00 1.44
N ASP A 24 -11.10 -4.27 1.49
CA ASP A 24 -12.18 -4.53 2.45
C ASP A 24 -13.55 -4.31 1.79
N GLY A 25 -14.42 -5.32 1.87
CA GLY A 25 -15.74 -5.32 1.23
C GLY A 25 -15.71 -4.95 -0.25
N ASN A 26 -16.21 -3.74 -0.56
CA ASN A 26 -16.30 -3.19 -1.92
C ASN A 26 -15.21 -2.13 -2.20
N VAL A 27 -14.27 -1.93 -1.29
CA VAL A 27 -13.21 -0.94 -1.39
C VAL A 27 -11.87 -1.63 -1.61
N CYS A 28 -11.12 -1.14 -2.59
CA CYS A 28 -9.74 -1.54 -2.85
C CYS A 28 -8.92 -0.25 -2.97
N ALA A 29 -7.84 -0.13 -2.21
CA ALA A 29 -6.92 0.99 -2.34
C ALA A 29 -5.47 0.52 -2.42
N VAL A 30 -4.67 1.28 -3.15
CA VAL A 30 -3.22 1.13 -3.28
C VAL A 30 -2.59 2.49 -3.01
N THR A 31 -1.50 2.50 -2.24
CA THR A 31 -0.74 3.70 -1.91
C THR A 31 0.73 3.45 -2.24
N ASP A 32 1.30 4.32 -3.08
CA ASP A 32 2.72 4.31 -3.47
C ASP A 32 3.45 5.36 -2.63
N GLY A 33 4.32 4.89 -1.73
CA GLY A 33 5.08 5.74 -0.82
C GLY A 33 6.32 6.31 -1.49
N MET A 34 6.60 7.59 -1.23
CA MET A 34 7.85 8.24 -1.62
C MET A 34 8.51 8.94 -0.44
N GLY A 35 9.84 9.04 -0.46
CA GLY A 35 10.62 9.73 0.57
C GLY A 35 11.92 9.02 0.95
N GLY A 36 12.04 7.74 0.61
CA GLY A 36 13.23 6.93 0.93
C GLY A 36 13.39 6.65 2.43
N TYR A 37 14.27 5.71 2.74
CA TYR A 37 14.48 5.21 4.11
C TYR A 37 13.17 4.75 4.78
N SER A 38 12.67 5.51 5.76
CA SER A 38 11.39 5.27 6.43
C SER A 38 10.28 6.19 5.92
N GLY A 39 10.59 7.24 5.15
CA GLY A 39 9.63 8.27 4.76
C GLY A 39 8.52 7.72 3.86
N GLY A 40 8.88 6.99 2.80
CA GLY A 40 7.88 6.43 1.88
C GLY A 40 7.06 5.32 2.53
N GLU A 41 7.70 4.44 3.29
CA GLU A 41 7.02 3.39 4.06
C GLU A 41 6.01 3.96 5.07
N ILE A 42 6.36 5.02 5.78
CA ILE A 42 5.47 5.71 6.71
C ILE A 42 4.32 6.38 5.95
N ALA A 43 4.62 7.09 4.86
CA ALA A 43 3.62 7.80 4.08
C ALA A 43 2.55 6.87 3.48
N SER A 44 2.96 5.77 2.84
CA SER A 44 2.00 4.81 2.27
C SER A 44 1.19 4.08 3.32
N THR A 45 1.78 3.80 4.49
CA THR A 45 1.09 3.19 5.63
C THR A 45 0.03 4.12 6.21
N TYR A 46 0.37 5.39 6.49
CA TYR A 46 -0.61 6.36 6.96
C TYR A 46 -1.76 6.56 5.97
N ALA A 47 -1.45 6.66 4.68
CA ALA A 47 -2.48 6.81 3.65
C ALA A 47 -3.42 5.61 3.59
N VAL A 48 -2.91 4.37 3.71
CA VAL A 48 -3.77 3.19 3.65
C VAL A 48 -4.60 3.02 4.93
N ASP A 49 -4.03 3.35 6.09
CA ASP A 49 -4.72 3.23 7.37
C ASP A 49 -5.85 4.25 7.49
N GLU A 50 -5.64 5.49 7.03
CA GLU A 50 -6.70 6.51 6.97
C GLU A 50 -7.88 6.06 6.10
N ILE A 51 -7.62 5.48 4.92
CA ILE A 51 -8.70 5.05 4.01
C ILE A 51 -9.49 3.87 4.61
N LYS A 52 -8.86 3.01 5.43
CA LYS A 52 -9.56 1.90 6.10
C LYS A 52 -10.57 2.36 7.15
N GLU A 53 -10.44 3.57 7.68
CA GLU A 53 -11.36 4.10 8.70
C GLU A 53 -12.67 4.65 8.11
N TYR A 54 -12.77 4.77 6.79
CA TYR A 54 -13.96 5.24 6.06
C TYR A 54 -14.82 4.10 5.52
#